data_AF-A0A3A0DYL6-F1
#
_entry.id   AF-A0A3A0DYL6-F1
#
_cell.length_a   1.000
_cell.length_b   1.000
_cell.length_c   1.000
_cell.angle_alpha   90.00
_cell.angle_beta   90.00
_cell.angle_gamma   90.00
#
_symmetry.space_group_name_H-M   'P 1'
#
loop_
_entity.id
_entity.type
_entity.pdbx_description
1 polymer ?
#
loop_
_entity_poly.entity_id
_entity_poly.type
_entity_poly.pdbx_seq_one_letter_code
_entity_poly.pdbx_strand_id
1 'polypeptide(L)'
;MASPNPVSSLFTQVDITPAASTKSQQVHGYGDEHSILLRQILTAQDRQNELLEELVNLLGSHHKQRQHELSQWKQANPELSKSCRKAAEALSKVQVEFIDKMTGEVHEYSDVFMDGEYMLNEFVDRYGPRMAHLNGVLQVLAQLGSATPGPEAPAT
;
A
#
# COMPACT_ATOMS: atom_id res chain seq x y z
N MET A 1 -18.37 24.37 47.94
CA MET A 1 -17.25 25.27 47.58
C MET A 1 -16.08 24.88 48.49
N ALA A 2 -15.28 23.87 48.14
CA ALA A 2 -14.16 23.81 47.17
C ALA A 2 -12.80 24.06 47.86
N SER A 3 -11.96 23.02 47.83
CA SER A 3 -10.72 22.76 48.59
C SER A 3 -9.48 23.52 48.11
N PRO A 4 -8.38 23.43 48.88
CA PRO A 4 -7.07 23.15 48.30
C PRO A 4 -6.42 21.93 48.98
N ASN A 5 -5.98 20.95 48.19
CA ASN A 5 -5.11 19.85 48.65
C ASN A 5 -3.64 20.23 48.36
N PRO A 6 -2.78 20.40 49.37
CA PRO A 6 -1.35 20.44 49.15
C PRO A 6 -0.73 19.04 49.33
N VAL A 7 -0.35 18.47 48.17
CA VAL A 7 0.81 17.60 47.89
C VAL A 7 1.33 16.67 48.99
N SER A 8 1.01 15.38 48.87
CA SER A 8 1.76 14.29 49.51
C SER A 8 3.21 14.31 49.00
N SER A 9 4.17 14.50 49.91
CA SER A 9 5.61 14.41 49.63
C SER A 9 5.99 13.01 49.13
N LEU A 10 6.07 12.85 47.81
CA LEU A 10 6.66 11.69 47.13
C LEU A 10 8.19 11.84 46.99
N PHE A 11 8.87 12.26 48.06
CA PHE A 11 10.33 12.28 48.09
C PHE A 11 10.83 11.18 49.03
N THR A 12 11.29 10.09 48.43
CA THR A 12 12.06 9.04 49.11
C THR A 12 13.40 9.65 49.51
N GLN A 13 13.58 9.90 50.81
CA GLN A 13 14.86 10.32 51.37
C GLN A 13 15.81 9.12 51.32
N VAL A 14 16.75 9.15 50.37
CA VAL A 14 17.78 8.11 50.24
C VAL A 14 18.91 8.45 51.21
N ASP A 15 18.99 7.68 52.29
CA ASP A 15 20.09 7.74 53.25
C ASP A 15 21.29 6.96 52.69
N ILE A 16 22.38 7.66 52.37
CA ILE A 16 23.60 7.05 51.80
C ILE A 16 24.59 6.84 52.94
N THR A 17 24.61 5.63 53.48
CA THR A 17 25.70 5.15 54.35
C THR A 17 26.84 4.59 53.48
N PRO A 18 28.08 5.09 53.57
CA PRO A 18 29.19 4.55 52.80
C PRO A 18 29.67 3.24 53.45
N ALA A 19 29.09 2.12 53.01
CA ALA A 19 29.64 0.80 53.30
C ALA A 19 30.85 0.55 52.37
N ALA A 20 31.95 0.12 52.99
CA ALA A 20 33.24 -0.11 52.37
C ALA A 20 33.17 -0.96 51.08
N SER A 21 33.99 -0.55 50.12
CA SER A 21 34.25 -1.16 48.81
C SER A 21 34.00 -2.66 48.76
N THR A 22 32.85 -3.06 48.24
CA THR A 22 32.60 -4.42 47.81
C THR A 22 32.07 -4.39 46.38
N LYS A 23 33.03 -4.52 45.45
CA LYS A 23 32.88 -4.91 44.03
C LYS A 23 31.60 -4.44 43.32
N SER A 24 31.72 -3.30 42.67
CA SER A 24 30.94 -2.92 41.49
C SER A 24 31.07 -4.00 40.39
N GLN A 25 30.23 -5.05 40.43
CA GLN A 25 30.32 -6.13 39.44
C GLN A 25 28.96 -6.69 38.99
N GLN A 26 27.83 -6.03 39.30
CA GLN A 26 26.50 -6.52 38.88
C GLN A 26 25.65 -5.56 38.04
N VAL A 27 26.09 -4.34 37.74
CA VAL A 27 25.35 -3.41 36.86
C VAL A 27 25.77 -3.53 35.38
N HIS A 28 26.91 -4.17 35.09
CA HIS A 28 27.47 -4.26 33.73
C HIS A 28 26.87 -5.39 32.86
N GLY A 29 26.12 -6.36 33.43
CA GLY A 29 25.60 -7.50 32.66
C GLY A 29 24.36 -7.19 31.84
N TYR A 30 23.38 -6.50 32.44
CA TYR A 30 22.08 -6.24 31.79
C TYR A 30 22.20 -5.23 30.63
N GLY A 31 22.97 -4.16 30.82
CA GLY A 31 23.22 -3.18 29.77
C GLY A 31 24.00 -3.76 28.58
N ASP A 32 24.88 -4.73 28.84
CA ASP A 32 25.65 -5.42 27.82
C ASP A 32 24.76 -6.37 27.00
N GLU A 33 23.91 -7.18 27.65
CA GLU A 33 22.93 -8.04 26.98
C GLU A 33 21.94 -7.27 26.11
N HIS A 34 21.41 -6.14 26.62
CA HIS A 34 20.56 -5.25 25.83
C HIS A 34 21.31 -4.66 24.62
N SER A 35 22.59 -4.30 24.78
CA SER A 35 23.40 -3.77 23.68
C SER A 35 23.71 -4.84 22.63
N ILE A 36 23.91 -6.10 23.05
CA ILE A 36 24.11 -7.25 22.17
C ILE A 36 22.84 -7.51 21.37
N LEU A 37 21.68 -7.50 22.03
CA LEU A 37 20.40 -7.68 21.34
C LEU A 37 20.14 -6.56 20.33
N LEU A 38 20.41 -5.29 20.68
CA LEU A 38 20.27 -4.17 19.76
C LEU A 38 21.21 -4.30 18.55
N ARG A 39 22.45 -4.77 18.74
CA ARG A 39 23.37 -5.05 17.63
C ARG A 39 22.88 -6.20 16.76
N GLN A 40 22.35 -7.27 17.35
CA GLN A 40 21.77 -8.39 16.61
C GLN A 40 20.55 -7.94 15.80
N ILE A 41 19.68 -7.13 16.39
CA ILE A 41 18.53 -6.53 15.69
C ILE A 41 19.01 -5.63 14.56
N LEU A 42 20.03 -4.78 14.79
CA LEU A 42 20.62 -3.93 13.75
C LEU A 42 21.15 -4.77 12.59
N THR A 43 21.93 -5.82 12.87
CA THR A 43 22.45 -6.72 11.82
C THR A 43 21.34 -7.46 11.07
N ALA A 44 20.25 -7.82 11.75
CA ALA A 44 19.09 -8.42 11.12
C ALA A 44 18.35 -7.41 10.24
N GLN A 45 18.26 -6.15 10.67
CA GLN A 45 17.66 -5.06 9.92
C GLN A 45 18.48 -4.69 8.67
N ASP A 46 19.80 -4.65 8.78
CA ASP A 46 20.70 -4.43 7.64
C ASP A 46 20.49 -5.51 6.57
N ARG A 47 20.44 -6.77 6.98
CA ARG A 47 20.13 -7.89 6.07
C ARG A 47 18.73 -7.79 5.47
N GLN A 48 17.73 -7.34 6.24
CA GLN A 48 16.38 -7.10 5.70
C GLN A 48 16.38 -6.00 4.63
N ASN A 49 17.13 -4.92 4.86
CA ASN A 49 17.27 -3.84 3.88
C ASN A 49 17.94 -4.35 2.60
N GLU A 50 19.02 -5.13 2.70
CA GLU A 50 19.67 -5.75 1.53
C GLU A 50 18.68 -6.61 0.72
N LEU A 51 17.89 -7.46 1.39
CA LEU A 51 16.89 -8.29 0.71
C LEU A 51 15.77 -7.46 0.06
N LEU A 52 15.35 -6.36 0.68
CA LEU A 52 14.38 -5.43 0.10
C LEU A 52 14.95 -4.72 -1.12
N GLU A 53 16.21 -4.31 -1.09
CA GLU A 53 16.91 -3.73 -2.24
C GLU A 53 17.00 -4.74 -3.40
N GLU A 54 17.38 -5.99 -3.12
CA GLU A 54 17.38 -7.07 -4.13
C GLU A 54 16.00 -7.31 -4.73
N LEU A 55 14.95 -7.34 -3.89
CA LEU A 55 13.57 -7.53 -4.34
C LEU A 55 13.10 -6.36 -5.21
N VAL A 56 13.42 -5.12 -4.85
CA VAL A 56 13.12 -3.93 -5.66
C VAL A 56 13.86 -3.99 -7.00
N ASN A 57 15.12 -4.40 -7.00
CA ASN A 57 15.91 -4.58 -8.23
C ASN A 57 15.30 -5.66 -9.14
N LEU A 58 14.88 -6.79 -8.56
CA LEU A 58 14.21 -7.86 -9.29
C LEU A 58 12.89 -7.39 -9.89
N LEU A 59 12.03 -6.74 -9.10
CA LEU A 59 10.75 -6.18 -9.57
C LEU A 59 10.96 -5.13 -10.66
N GLY A 60 11.95 -4.24 -10.47
CA GLY A 60 12.31 -3.21 -11.44
C GLY A 60 12.78 -3.80 -12.76
N SER A 61 13.64 -4.83 -12.73
CA SER A 61 14.11 -5.52 -13.94
C SER A 61 12.97 -6.23 -14.69
N HIS A 62 12.11 -6.95 -13.96
CA HIS A 62 10.95 -7.64 -14.54
C HIS A 62 9.94 -6.64 -15.14
N HIS A 63 9.71 -5.50 -14.48
CA HIS A 63 8.85 -4.44 -15.01
C HIS A 63 9.39 -3.86 -16.32
N LYS A 64 10.70 -3.54 -16.37
CA LYS A 64 11.36 -3.03 -17.58
C LYS A 64 11.31 -4.05 -18.73
N GLN A 65 11.54 -5.33 -18.44
CA GLN A 65 11.46 -6.40 -19.45
C GLN A 65 10.06 -6.50 -20.05
N ARG A 66 9.01 -6.53 -19.22
CA ARG A 66 7.61 -6.55 -19.69
C ARG A 66 7.28 -5.31 -20.52
N GLN A 67 7.75 -4.13 -20.11
CA GLN A 67 7.55 -2.90 -20.90
C GLN A 67 8.23 -2.99 -22.26
N HIS A 68 9.43 -3.55 -22.33
CA HIS A 68 10.16 -3.74 -23.59
C HIS A 68 9.43 -4.69 -24.54
N GLU A 69 9.00 -5.86 -24.05
CA GLU A 69 8.23 -6.83 -24.83
C GLU A 69 6.90 -6.24 -25.33
N LEU A 70 6.20 -5.48 -24.48
CA LEU A 70 4.98 -4.80 -24.87
C LEU A 70 5.24 -3.74 -25.95
N SER A 71 6.33 -2.98 -25.82
CA SER A 71 6.72 -1.98 -26.82
C SER A 71 7.05 -2.64 -28.17
N GLN A 72 7.81 -3.75 -28.15
CA GLN A 72 8.12 -4.53 -29.34
C GLN A 72 6.85 -5.11 -29.98
N TRP A 73 5.94 -5.66 -29.17
CA TRP A 73 4.66 -6.19 -29.63
C TRP A 73 3.81 -5.10 -30.31
N LYS A 74 3.78 -3.88 -29.75
CA LYS A 74 3.05 -2.73 -30.33
C LYS A 74 3.64 -2.31 -31.67
N GLN A 75 4.97 -2.30 -31.80
CA GLN A 75 5.65 -2.01 -33.06
C GLN A 75 5.34 -3.06 -34.13
N ALA A 76 5.23 -4.33 -33.74
CA ALA A 76 4.84 -5.43 -34.63
C ALA A 76 3.33 -5.40 -34.99
N ASN A 77 2.48 -4.84 -34.14
CA ASN A 77 1.01 -4.86 -34.29
C ASN A 77 0.37 -3.45 -34.17
N PRO A 78 0.72 -2.48 -35.05
CA PRO A 78 0.29 -1.10 -34.90
C PRO A 78 -1.22 -0.89 -35.06
N GLU A 79 -1.86 -1.59 -36.00
CA GLU A 79 -3.31 -1.47 -36.23
C GLU A 79 -4.14 -2.09 -35.10
N LEU A 80 -3.65 -3.20 -34.52
CA LEU A 80 -4.30 -3.81 -33.36
C LEU A 80 -4.17 -2.91 -32.13
N SER A 81 -3.01 -2.30 -31.89
CA SER A 81 -2.82 -1.34 -30.80
C SER A 81 -3.77 -0.13 -30.93
N LYS A 82 -3.91 0.44 -32.13
CA LYS A 82 -4.91 1.51 -32.40
C LYS A 82 -6.34 1.04 -32.13
N SER A 83 -6.67 -0.19 -32.52
CA SER A 83 -7.99 -0.77 -32.28
C SER A 83 -8.26 -1.00 -30.80
N CYS A 84 -7.27 -1.49 -30.03
CA CYS A 84 -7.34 -1.61 -28.58
C CYS A 84 -7.55 -0.25 -27.91
N ARG A 85 -6.87 0.80 -28.38
CA ARG A 85 -7.09 2.17 -27.88
C ARG A 85 -8.52 2.64 -28.10
N LYS A 86 -9.05 2.50 -29.32
CA LYS A 86 -10.45 2.86 -29.64
C LYS A 86 -11.45 2.06 -28.80
N ALA A 87 -11.19 0.76 -28.63
CA ALA A 87 -12.03 -0.10 -27.79
C ALA A 87 -12.00 0.32 -26.31
N ALA A 88 -10.81 0.66 -25.78
CA ALA A 88 -10.67 1.17 -24.42
C ALA A 88 -11.42 2.49 -24.22
N GLU A 89 -11.34 3.42 -25.17
CA GLU A 89 -12.08 4.69 -25.16
C GLU A 89 -13.60 4.46 -25.19
N ALA A 90 -14.08 3.55 -26.02
CA ALA A 90 -15.51 3.21 -26.07
C ALA A 90 -15.99 2.53 -24.78
N LEU A 91 -15.24 1.56 -24.25
CA LEU A 91 -15.58 0.88 -23.01
C LEU A 91 -15.49 1.80 -21.79
N SER A 92 -14.59 2.79 -21.80
CA SER A 92 -14.52 3.81 -20.75
C SER A 92 -15.83 4.59 -20.65
N LYS A 93 -16.43 4.98 -21.79
CA LYS A 93 -17.74 5.64 -21.82
C LYS A 93 -18.84 4.74 -21.27
N VAL A 94 -18.86 3.46 -21.66
CA VAL A 94 -19.81 2.47 -21.15
C VAL A 94 -19.65 2.28 -19.63
N GLN A 95 -18.41 2.25 -19.13
CA GLN A 95 -18.13 2.14 -17.69
C GLN A 95 -18.67 3.35 -16.92
N VAL A 96 -18.51 4.57 -17.46
CA VAL A 96 -19.08 5.78 -16.86
C VAL A 96 -20.60 5.69 -16.78
N GLU A 97 -21.28 5.33 -17.88
CA GLU A 97 -22.74 5.16 -17.86
C GLU A 97 -23.22 4.05 -16.91
N PHE A 98 -22.42 2.98 -16.77
CA PHE A 98 -22.72 1.90 -15.84
C PHE A 98 -22.61 2.35 -14.38
N ILE A 99 -21.56 3.10 -14.04
CA ILE A 99 -21.38 3.69 -12.70
C ILE A 99 -22.50 4.68 -12.40
N ASP A 100 -22.90 5.50 -13.38
CA ASP A 100 -23.99 6.47 -13.24
C ASP A 100 -25.31 5.76 -12.87
N LYS A 101 -25.69 4.72 -13.64
CA LYS A 101 -26.88 3.90 -13.34
C LYS A 101 -26.82 3.24 -11.97
N MET A 102 -25.68 2.64 -11.64
CA MET A 102 -25.46 2.00 -10.34
C MET A 102 -25.61 2.99 -9.19
N THR A 103 -25.04 4.19 -9.35
CA THR A 103 -25.10 5.26 -8.34
C THR A 103 -26.53 5.79 -8.19
N GLY A 104 -27.28 5.87 -9.30
CA GLY A 104 -28.71 6.16 -9.27
C GLY A 104 -29.51 5.16 -8.43
N GLU A 105 -29.32 3.85 -8.64
CA GLU A 105 -30.00 2.81 -7.85
C GLU A 105 -29.60 2.87 -6.37
N VAL A 106 -28.34 3.16 -6.05
CA VAL A 106 -27.89 3.35 -4.65
C VAL A 106 -28.59 4.52 -3.98
N HIS A 107 -28.78 5.63 -4.70
CA HIS A 107 -29.50 6.78 -4.16
C HIS A 107 -30.99 6.48 -3.99
N GLU A 108 -31.61 5.76 -4.93
CA GLU A 108 -33.04 5.45 -4.88
C GLU A 108 -33.39 4.47 -3.75
N TYR A 109 -32.52 3.50 -3.48
CA TYR A 109 -32.77 2.41 -2.52
C TYR A 109 -31.91 2.49 -1.26
N SER A 110 -31.35 3.65 -0.92
CA SER A 110 -30.43 3.80 0.22
C SER A 110 -31.04 3.31 1.53
N ASP A 111 -32.29 3.69 1.81
CA ASP A 111 -32.97 3.35 3.05
C ASP A 111 -33.28 1.83 3.11
N VAL A 112 -33.62 1.24 1.96
CA VAL A 112 -33.87 -0.20 1.82
C VAL A 112 -32.60 -1.02 2.04
N PHE A 113 -31.45 -0.53 1.58
CA PHE A 113 -30.15 -1.17 1.82
C PHE A 113 -29.72 -1.08 3.29
N MET A 114 -30.06 0.01 3.97
CA MET A 114 -29.78 0.17 5.40
C MET A 114 -30.64 -0.76 6.26
N ASP A 115 -31.88 -1.00 5.84
CA ASP A 115 -32.84 -1.83 6.58
C ASP A 115 -32.70 -3.34 6.28
N GLY A 116 -32.10 -3.73 5.14
CA GLY A 116 -32.07 -5.11 4.68
C GLY A 116 -30.78 -5.56 3.98
N GLU A 117 -30.02 -6.45 4.65
CA GLU A 117 -28.79 -7.06 4.14
C GLU A 117 -29.00 -7.87 2.83
N TYR A 118 -30.19 -8.45 2.66
CA TYR A 118 -30.54 -9.21 1.45
C TYR A 118 -30.49 -8.34 0.18
N MET A 119 -31.10 -7.15 0.21
CA MET A 119 -31.16 -6.25 -0.95
C MET A 119 -29.78 -5.67 -1.28
N LEU A 120 -28.97 -5.40 -0.24
CA LEU A 120 -27.58 -4.99 -0.42
C LEU A 120 -26.75 -6.11 -1.08
N ASN A 121 -26.89 -7.36 -0.62
CA ASN A 121 -26.19 -8.49 -1.22
C ASN A 121 -26.63 -8.75 -2.66
N GLU A 122 -27.92 -8.65 -2.96
CA GLU A 122 -28.43 -8.77 -4.34
C GLU A 122 -27.86 -7.66 -5.24
N PHE A 123 -27.78 -6.42 -4.73
CA PHE A 123 -27.14 -5.31 -5.44
C PHE A 123 -25.65 -5.61 -5.71
N VAL A 124 -24.91 -6.05 -4.69
CA VAL A 124 -23.48 -6.39 -4.82
C VAL A 124 -23.29 -7.55 -5.82
N ASP A 125 -24.14 -8.57 -5.79
CA ASP A 125 -24.07 -9.71 -6.71
C ASP A 125 -24.41 -9.32 -8.15
N ARG A 126 -25.35 -8.39 -8.34
CA ARG A 126 -25.74 -7.86 -9.66
C ARG A 126 -24.64 -6.99 -10.29
N TYR A 127 -23.99 -6.13 -9.50
CA TYR A 127 -23.06 -5.13 -10.01
C TYR A 127 -21.58 -5.50 -9.86
N GLY A 128 -21.22 -6.19 -8.78
CA GLY A 128 -19.84 -6.48 -8.38
C GLY A 128 -19.04 -7.25 -9.45
N PRO A 129 -19.45 -8.47 -9.83
CA PRO A 129 -18.72 -9.26 -10.83
C PRO A 129 -18.60 -8.54 -12.17
N ARG A 130 -19.68 -7.88 -12.62
CA ARG A 130 -19.70 -7.15 -13.89
C ARG A 130 -18.75 -5.95 -13.88
N MET A 131 -18.70 -5.21 -12.78
CA MET A 131 -17.78 -4.08 -12.64
C MET A 131 -16.31 -4.53 -12.62
N ALA A 132 -16.00 -5.59 -11.86
CA ALA A 132 -14.65 -6.15 -11.80
C ALA A 132 -14.16 -6.62 -13.17
N HIS A 133 -15.00 -7.35 -13.91
CA HIS A 133 -14.67 -7.82 -15.26
C HIS A 133 -14.50 -6.66 -16.24
N LEU A 134 -15.40 -5.68 -16.22
CA LEU A 134 -15.31 -4.51 -17.11
C LEU A 134 -14.02 -3.72 -16.87
N ASN A 135 -13.64 -3.51 -15.61
CA ASN A 135 -12.41 -2.83 -15.25
C ASN A 135 -11.17 -3.63 -15.73
N GLY A 136 -11.15 -4.95 -15.52
CA GLY A 136 -10.08 -5.81 -16.00
C GLY A 136 -9.88 -5.77 -17.52
N VAL A 137 -10.97 -5.88 -18.28
CA VAL A 137 -10.92 -5.78 -19.75
C VAL A 137 -10.42 -4.41 -20.21
N LEU A 138 -10.89 -3.34 -19.56
CA LEU A 138 -10.46 -1.98 -19.88
C LEU A 138 -8.96 -1.78 -19.61
N GLN A 139 -8.45 -2.29 -18.48
CA GLN A 139 -7.02 -2.21 -18.15
C GLN A 139 -6.15 -2.91 -19.20
N VAL A 140 -6.55 -4.11 -19.64
CA VAL A 140 -5.82 -4.84 -20.69
C VAL A 140 -5.83 -4.06 -22.01
N LEU A 141 -6.99 -3.57 -22.45
CA LEU A 141 -7.09 -2.81 -23.70
C LEU A 141 -6.33 -1.48 -23.63
N ALA A 142 -6.36 -0.80 -22.48
CA ALA A 142 -5.60 0.43 -22.26
C ALA A 142 -4.08 0.16 -22.27
N GLN A 143 -3.62 -0.95 -21.68
CA GLN A 143 -2.21 -1.33 -21.70
C GLN A 143 -1.72 -1.62 -23.13
N LEU A 144 -2.53 -2.33 -23.92
CA LEU A 144 -2.22 -2.68 -25.32
C LEU A 144 -2.36 -1.47 -26.27
N GLY A 145 -3.23 -0.51 -25.94
CA GLY A 145 -3.50 0.69 -26.73
C GLY A 145 -2.75 1.96 -26.30
N SER A 146 -2.06 1.95 -25.15
CA SER A 146 -1.34 3.12 -24.66
C SER A 146 -0.21 3.50 -25.60
N ALA A 147 0.01 4.80 -25.80
CA ALA A 147 1.18 5.26 -26.52
C ALA A 147 2.44 4.83 -25.77
N THR A 148 3.39 4.22 -26.47
CA THR A 148 4.76 4.11 -25.95
C THR A 148 5.25 5.55 -25.73
N PRO A 149 5.67 5.96 -24.52
CA PRO A 149 6.34 7.23 -24.38
C PRO A 149 7.58 7.18 -25.29
N GLY A 150 7.56 8.01 -26.34
CA GLY A 150 8.71 8.18 -27.21
C GLY A 150 9.91 8.63 -26.39
N PRO A 151 11.15 8.32 -26.82
CA PRO A 151 12.33 8.72 -26.08
C PRO A 151 12.28 10.23 -25.87
N GLU A 152 12.26 10.62 -24.59
CA GLU A 152 12.38 12.00 -24.14
C GLU A 152 13.64 12.56 -24.82
N ALA A 153 13.42 13.47 -25.79
CA ALA A 153 14.51 14.12 -26.49
C ALA A 153 15.38 14.84 -25.44
N PRO A 154 16.72 14.69 -25.48
CA PRO A 154 17.58 15.32 -24.51
C PRO A 154 17.37 16.83 -24.58
N ALA A 155 16.94 17.42 -23.47
CA ALA A 155 16.91 18.87 -23.30
C ALA A 155 18.31 19.40 -23.64
N THR A 156 18.36 20.25 -24.65
CA THR A 156 19.57 20.93 -25.12
C THR A 156 19.87 22.13 -24.25
#